data_AF-Q2JPH8-F1
#
_entry.id   AF-Q2JPH8-F1
#
_cell.length_a   1.000
_cell.length_b   1.000
_cell.length_c   1.000
_cell.angle_alpha   90.00
_cell.angle_beta   90.00
_cell.angle_gamma   90.00
#
_symmetry.space_group_name_H-M   'P 1'
#
loop_
_entity.id
_entity.type
_entity.pdbx_description
1 polymer ?
#
loop_
_entity_poly.entity_id
_entity_poly.type
_entity_poly.pdbx_seq_one_letter_code
_entity_poly.pdbx_strand_id
1 'polypeptide(L)'
;MVGAGLLWAWGGHRWIQSGLNLVRAGSTQDTEALQEFVTTLAQVLSGVLGFTLSVVAIVVQLSADRFTPKVTELFLREKVNFYLFFFLILANVVSLWSSAALSLYVRVGGVEQQRLGLLIGLNLLLGTASFLVLIPYFRFVFHFLQPASIIHRIEQQVRQAVLGSLASRRSGSDSGSKRGYFSRCSLQLRPRHDNVVQQQRCAGIQGAVGIATEQHSPMGECSPAHQRCLSALDEIKSIATSALRQQEGSILLEALDSLKSLWVFYAAHKAQLPPAWFLFTPALRRDPDFASVDRGLLGRIEAEGSWLELKILRQYQALFAEGLNGMRQASTLVAIHSRELGIRALEAQQLTVAGWVIKFFNTYLRAVINARDIRSGYNLLKQYRLLAEAALQHRQSALVLQIVGYFRYYSLIAYKAGLFFLSETFGFDLGMLAQSSCALGSETTEAIVQALLRLDQDPESEQQETTLRGIRKTQVRLAAYFLSRGREDWARLIYQDMQHEPLARLQSIHQELLSTAAEFWEFTDRGENFYYLEPALWPYADRVSGTESFRVSGTESLQFFSWFQGLTLPADKLKSMTLVNNKLNYTENNV
;
A
#
# COMPACT_ATOMS: atom_id res chain seq x y z
N MET A 1 -38.12 10.04 9.33
CA MET A 1 -39.39 10.46 8.71
C MET A 1 -39.99 9.39 7.78
N VAL A 2 -39.25 8.83 6.82
CA VAL A 2 -39.76 7.79 5.90
C VAL A 2 -40.27 6.53 6.62
N GLY A 3 -39.56 6.04 7.64
CA GLY A 3 -40.00 4.88 8.44
C GLY A 3 -41.31 5.11 9.22
N ALA A 4 -41.56 6.34 9.71
CA ALA A 4 -42.78 6.68 10.43
C ALA A 4 -43.99 6.80 9.48
N GLY A 5 -43.79 7.32 8.26
CA GLY A 5 -44.83 7.40 7.24
C GLY A 5 -45.26 6.03 6.69
N LEU A 6 -44.31 5.08 6.55
CA LEU A 6 -44.61 3.72 6.10
C LEU A 6 -45.27 2.86 7.20
N LEU A 7 -44.87 3.04 8.46
CA LEU A 7 -45.55 2.44 9.63
C LEU A 7 -47.01 2.89 9.75
N TRP A 8 -47.29 4.15 9.42
CA TRP A 8 -48.65 4.67 9.34
C TRP A 8 -49.47 3.99 8.23
N ALA A 9 -48.87 3.75 7.07
CA ALA A 9 -49.52 3.12 5.92
C ALA A 9 -49.83 1.62 6.12
N TRP A 10 -49.07 0.90 6.95
CA TRP A 10 -49.21 -0.54 7.18
C TRP A 10 -49.95 -0.92 8.47
N GLY A 11 -50.82 -0.04 8.95
CA GLY A 11 -51.75 -0.36 10.04
C GLY A 11 -51.28 0.03 11.45
N GLY A 12 -50.15 0.73 11.60
CA GLY A 12 -49.76 1.31 12.89
C GLY A 12 -50.82 2.25 13.47
N HIS A 13 -51.53 2.99 12.60
CA HIS A 13 -52.70 3.78 12.98
C HIS A 13 -53.85 2.92 13.51
N ARG A 14 -54.12 1.76 12.90
CA ARG A 14 -55.15 0.82 13.37
C ARG A 14 -54.80 0.25 14.73
N TRP A 15 -53.53 -0.09 14.97
CA TRP A 15 -53.08 -0.53 16.28
C TRP A 15 -53.24 0.55 17.37
N ILE A 16 -52.87 1.79 17.07
CA ILE A 16 -53.07 2.93 17.99
C ILE A 16 -54.56 3.14 18.26
N GLN A 17 -55.41 3.07 17.22
CA GLN A 17 -56.86 3.20 17.37
C GLN A 17 -57.47 2.06 18.19
N SER A 18 -57.12 0.81 17.91
CA SER A 18 -57.59 -0.35 18.68
C SER A 18 -57.11 -0.29 20.14
N GLY A 19 -55.87 0.16 20.39
CA GLY A 19 -55.36 0.38 21.74
C GLY A 19 -56.10 1.50 22.48
N LEU A 20 -56.40 2.62 21.81
CA LEU A 20 -57.21 3.71 22.36
C LEU A 20 -58.65 3.27 22.65
N ASN A 21 -59.24 2.43 21.79
CA ASN A 21 -60.57 1.86 22.00
C ASN A 21 -60.60 0.93 23.22
N LEU A 22 -59.55 0.13 23.41
CA LEU A 22 -59.38 -0.77 24.55
C LEU A 22 -59.19 -0.01 25.87
N VAL A 23 -58.46 1.11 25.84
CA VAL A 23 -58.30 2.02 26.99
C VAL A 23 -59.61 2.77 27.30
N ARG A 24 -60.37 3.19 26.28
CA ARG A 24 -61.67 3.87 26.43
C ARG A 24 -62.79 2.93 26.91
N ALA A 25 -62.73 1.66 26.54
CA ALA A 25 -63.70 0.65 26.98
C ALA A 25 -63.64 0.38 28.49
N GLY A 26 -62.55 0.76 29.17
CA GLY A 26 -62.46 0.86 30.63
C GLY A 26 -62.60 -0.45 31.42
N SER A 27 -62.90 -1.58 30.78
CA SER A 27 -63.07 -2.88 31.43
C SER A 27 -62.50 -4.01 30.56
N THR A 28 -61.87 -4.99 31.19
CA THR A 28 -61.39 -6.23 30.54
C THR A 28 -62.53 -7.20 30.18
N GLN A 29 -63.79 -6.74 30.19
CA GLN A 29 -64.99 -7.55 29.98
C GLN A 29 -65.45 -7.60 28.50
N ASP A 30 -65.05 -6.66 27.66
CA ASP A 30 -65.39 -6.67 26.22
C ASP A 30 -64.48 -7.62 25.44
N THR A 31 -64.85 -8.90 25.43
CA THR A 31 -64.09 -9.97 24.75
C THR A 31 -63.91 -9.74 23.26
N GLU A 32 -64.86 -9.06 22.61
CA GLU A 32 -64.79 -8.73 21.17
C GLU A 32 -63.69 -7.70 20.87
N ALA A 33 -63.60 -6.64 21.68
CA ALA A 33 -62.57 -5.60 21.54
C ALA A 33 -61.16 -6.17 21.79
N LEU A 34 -61.03 -7.08 22.76
CA LEU A 34 -59.77 -7.80 23.03
C LEU A 34 -59.36 -8.69 21.85
N GLN A 35 -60.32 -9.41 21.27
CA GLN A 35 -60.08 -10.27 20.11
C GLN A 35 -59.66 -9.46 18.87
N GLU A 36 -60.30 -8.32 18.63
CA GLU A 36 -59.94 -7.39 17.56
C GLU A 36 -58.51 -6.84 17.76
N PHE A 37 -58.15 -6.46 18.98
CA PHE A 37 -56.83 -5.91 19.30
C PHE A 37 -55.69 -6.92 19.07
N VAL A 38 -55.82 -8.15 19.60
CA VAL A 38 -54.78 -9.19 19.43
C VAL A 38 -54.64 -9.59 17.97
N THR A 39 -55.75 -9.66 17.23
CA THR A 39 -55.73 -9.98 15.79
C THR A 39 -55.07 -8.87 14.99
N THR A 40 -55.37 -7.60 15.29
CA THR A 40 -54.71 -6.44 14.66
C THR A 40 -53.22 -6.41 14.97
N LEU A 41 -52.82 -6.74 16.20
CA LEU A 41 -51.41 -6.82 16.59
C LEU A 41 -50.67 -7.90 15.80
N ALA A 42 -51.26 -9.09 15.63
CA ALA A 42 -50.67 -10.17 14.84
C ALA A 42 -50.48 -9.76 13.36
N GLN A 43 -51.45 -9.06 12.78
CA GLN A 43 -51.34 -8.52 11.42
C GLN A 43 -50.20 -7.48 11.29
N VAL A 44 -50.11 -6.56 12.25
CA VAL A 44 -49.07 -5.53 12.28
C VAL A 44 -47.68 -6.14 12.47
N LEU A 45 -47.51 -7.11 13.38
CA LEU A 45 -46.25 -7.82 13.59
C LEU A 45 -45.81 -8.60 12.34
N SER A 46 -46.76 -9.19 11.61
CA SER A 46 -46.47 -9.89 10.36
C SER A 46 -46.03 -8.91 9.28
N GLY A 47 -46.66 -7.74 9.23
CA GLY A 47 -46.27 -6.65 8.33
C GLY A 47 -44.87 -6.11 8.64
N VAL A 48 -44.54 -5.94 9.93
CA VAL A 48 -43.21 -5.53 10.38
C VAL A 48 -42.13 -6.53 9.98
N LEU A 49 -42.38 -7.83 10.13
CA LEU A 49 -41.45 -8.88 9.70
C LEU A 49 -41.23 -8.82 8.18
N GLY A 50 -42.31 -8.79 7.39
CA GLY A 50 -42.24 -8.73 5.93
C GLY A 50 -41.53 -7.47 5.41
N PHE A 51 -41.81 -6.32 6.02
CA PHE A 51 -41.13 -5.06 5.74
C PHE A 51 -39.64 -5.14 6.05
N THR A 52 -39.29 -5.63 7.25
CA THR A 52 -37.89 -5.72 7.68
C THR A 52 -37.10 -6.65 6.77
N LEU A 53 -37.66 -7.80 6.42
CA LEU A 53 -37.05 -8.73 5.46
C LEU A 53 -36.85 -8.08 4.09
N SER A 54 -37.86 -7.41 3.56
CA SER A 54 -37.80 -6.75 2.24
C SER A 54 -36.76 -5.63 2.21
N VAL A 55 -36.77 -4.72 3.20
CA VAL A 55 -35.81 -3.61 3.27
C VAL A 55 -34.39 -4.16 3.42
N VAL A 56 -34.16 -5.10 4.32
CA VAL A 56 -32.85 -5.70 4.51
C VAL A 56 -32.37 -6.39 3.24
N ALA A 57 -33.23 -7.18 2.58
CA ALA A 57 -32.89 -7.88 1.35
C ALA A 57 -32.47 -6.88 0.25
N ILE A 58 -33.24 -5.80 0.06
CA ILE A 58 -32.93 -4.75 -0.92
C ILE A 58 -31.59 -4.08 -0.59
N VAL A 59 -31.37 -3.66 0.67
CA VAL A 59 -30.13 -2.94 1.03
C VAL A 59 -28.90 -3.85 0.93
N VAL A 60 -29.02 -5.12 1.32
CA VAL A 60 -27.96 -6.13 1.16
C VAL A 60 -27.67 -6.38 -0.31
N GLN A 61 -28.70 -6.55 -1.15
CA GLN A 61 -28.54 -6.76 -2.59
C GLN A 61 -27.84 -5.56 -3.26
N LEU A 62 -28.31 -4.33 -2.98
CA LEU A 62 -27.66 -3.12 -3.50
C LEU A 62 -26.19 -3.01 -3.08
N SER A 63 -25.87 -3.41 -1.86
CA SER A 63 -24.48 -3.41 -1.37
C SER A 63 -23.64 -4.52 -1.99
N ALA A 64 -24.22 -5.68 -2.22
CA ALA A 64 -23.56 -6.83 -2.84
C ALA A 64 -23.24 -6.56 -4.33
N ASP A 65 -24.19 -5.97 -5.06
CA ASP A 65 -24.03 -5.57 -6.45
C ASP A 65 -23.01 -4.43 -6.59
N ARG A 66 -22.97 -3.51 -5.61
CA ARG A 66 -22.05 -2.37 -5.62
C ARG A 66 -20.62 -2.75 -5.23
N PHE A 67 -20.39 -3.59 -4.23
CA PHE A 67 -19.05 -3.80 -3.66
C PHE A 67 -18.52 -5.22 -3.87
N THR A 68 -19.21 -6.21 -3.29
CA THR A 68 -18.82 -7.61 -3.40
C THR A 68 -19.99 -8.53 -3.03
N PRO A 69 -20.21 -9.63 -3.77
CA PRO A 69 -21.25 -10.61 -3.43
C PRO A 69 -21.04 -11.25 -2.04
N LYS A 70 -19.82 -11.17 -1.49
CA LYS A 70 -19.48 -11.68 -0.16
C LYS A 70 -20.27 -10.99 0.96
N VAL A 71 -20.73 -9.75 0.76
CA VAL A 71 -21.54 -9.01 1.74
C VAL A 71 -22.77 -9.82 2.17
N THR A 72 -23.42 -10.52 1.23
CA THR A 72 -24.58 -11.37 1.52
C THR A 72 -24.21 -12.53 2.44
N GLU A 73 -23.08 -13.20 2.20
CA GLU A 73 -22.62 -14.31 3.05
C GLU A 73 -22.26 -13.82 4.46
N LEU A 74 -21.57 -12.68 4.57
CA LEU A 74 -21.24 -12.07 5.85
C LEU A 74 -22.50 -11.67 6.61
N PHE A 75 -23.49 -11.10 5.91
CA PHE A 75 -24.76 -10.72 6.49
C PHE A 75 -25.51 -11.93 7.06
N LEU A 76 -25.58 -13.04 6.31
CA LEU A 76 -26.26 -14.26 6.75
C LEU A 76 -25.57 -14.95 7.93
N ARG A 77 -24.25 -14.82 8.08
CA ARG A 77 -23.48 -15.41 9.19
C ARG A 77 -23.49 -14.56 10.46
N GLU A 78 -23.91 -13.31 10.38
CA GLU A 78 -23.86 -12.39 11.50
C GLU A 78 -24.93 -12.73 12.54
N LYS A 79 -24.50 -12.91 13.79
CA LYS A 79 -25.37 -13.45 14.87
C LYS A 79 -26.53 -12.52 15.19
N VAL A 80 -26.29 -11.20 15.10
CA VAL A 80 -27.30 -10.17 15.37
C VAL A 80 -28.50 -10.32 14.41
N ASN A 81 -28.24 -10.58 13.14
CA ASN A 81 -29.29 -10.77 12.13
C ASN A 81 -30.10 -12.03 12.43
N PHE A 82 -29.42 -13.12 12.75
CA PHE A 82 -30.08 -14.38 13.13
C PHE A 82 -30.98 -14.19 14.36
N TYR A 83 -30.47 -13.59 15.43
CA TYR A 83 -31.25 -13.37 16.66
C TYR A 83 -32.44 -12.45 16.44
N LEU A 84 -32.30 -11.40 15.62
CA LEU A 84 -33.43 -10.53 15.30
C LEU A 84 -34.51 -11.28 14.53
N PHE A 85 -34.16 -11.95 13.42
CA PHE A 85 -35.16 -12.65 12.62
C PHE A 85 -35.84 -13.74 13.43
N PHE A 86 -35.07 -14.47 14.26
CA PHE A 86 -35.63 -15.45 15.19
C PHE A 86 -36.61 -14.80 16.18
N PHE A 87 -36.23 -13.67 16.80
CA PHE A 87 -37.10 -12.94 17.72
C PHE A 87 -38.39 -12.45 17.05
N LEU A 88 -38.29 -11.85 15.85
CA LEU A 88 -39.47 -11.36 15.11
C LEU A 88 -40.39 -12.50 14.68
N ILE A 89 -39.84 -13.63 14.22
CA ILE A 89 -40.62 -14.83 13.88
C ILE A 89 -41.30 -15.38 15.14
N LEU A 90 -40.57 -15.49 16.25
CA LEU A 90 -41.12 -15.98 17.52
C LEU A 90 -42.24 -15.08 18.04
N ALA A 91 -42.07 -13.75 18.00
CA ALA A 91 -43.10 -12.79 18.39
C ALA A 91 -44.36 -12.93 17.52
N ASN A 92 -44.19 -13.14 16.20
CA ASN A 92 -45.28 -13.39 15.27
C ASN A 92 -46.02 -14.70 15.59
N VAL A 93 -45.28 -15.78 15.82
CA VAL A 93 -45.84 -17.09 16.17
C VAL A 93 -46.62 -16.98 17.48
N VAL A 94 -46.05 -16.38 18.53
CA VAL A 94 -46.74 -16.18 19.82
C VAL A 94 -48.01 -15.34 19.64
N SER A 95 -47.97 -14.29 18.83
CA SER A 95 -49.15 -13.43 18.60
C SER A 95 -50.26 -14.15 17.83
N LEU A 96 -49.90 -14.94 16.82
CA LEU A 96 -50.85 -15.77 16.07
C LEU A 96 -51.49 -16.83 16.96
N TRP A 97 -50.70 -17.56 17.75
CA TRP A 97 -51.22 -18.56 18.69
C TRP A 97 -52.07 -17.91 19.79
N SER A 98 -51.72 -16.71 20.25
CA SER A 98 -52.54 -15.97 21.22
C SER A 98 -53.89 -15.56 20.64
N SER A 99 -53.93 -15.12 19.37
CA SER A 99 -55.18 -14.82 18.66
C SER A 99 -56.04 -16.07 18.50
N ALA A 100 -55.45 -17.19 18.07
CA ALA A 100 -56.15 -18.47 17.94
C ALA A 100 -56.69 -18.97 19.28
N ALA A 101 -55.86 -18.95 20.33
CA ALA A 101 -56.25 -19.35 21.67
C ALA A 101 -57.41 -18.47 22.18
N LEU A 102 -57.31 -17.15 22.04
CA LEU A 102 -58.36 -16.22 22.45
C LEU A 102 -59.69 -16.51 21.74
N SER A 103 -59.67 -16.77 20.43
CA SER A 103 -60.89 -17.12 19.67
C SER A 103 -61.56 -18.43 20.14
N LEU A 104 -60.75 -19.41 20.56
CA LEU A 104 -61.25 -20.68 21.11
C LEU A 104 -61.83 -20.50 22.51
N TYR A 105 -61.16 -19.72 23.37
CA TYR A 105 -61.64 -19.42 24.72
C TYR A 105 -62.98 -18.68 24.72
N VAL A 106 -63.15 -17.70 23.82
CA VAL A 106 -64.43 -16.97 23.67
C VAL A 106 -65.56 -17.91 23.23
N ARG A 107 -65.29 -18.89 22.36
CA ARG A 107 -66.29 -19.89 21.92
C ARG A 107 -66.70 -20.90 23.00
N VAL A 108 -65.79 -21.28 23.88
CA VAL A 108 -65.99 -22.38 24.85
C VAL A 108 -66.51 -21.88 26.21
N GLY A 109 -66.58 -20.56 26.44
CA GLY A 109 -67.24 -19.97 27.61
C GLY A 109 -66.47 -20.08 28.93
N GLY A 110 -65.17 -20.43 28.90
CA GLY A 110 -64.31 -20.51 30.08
C GLY A 110 -63.47 -19.25 30.28
N VAL A 111 -64.02 -18.23 30.95
CA VAL A 111 -63.34 -16.94 31.16
C VAL A 111 -62.60 -16.93 32.49
N GLU A 112 -61.34 -17.38 32.50
CA GLU A 112 -60.44 -17.09 33.62
C GLU A 112 -59.73 -15.75 33.35
N GLN A 113 -60.24 -14.67 33.95
CA GLN A 113 -59.86 -13.27 33.66
C GLN A 113 -58.34 -13.02 33.78
N GLN A 114 -57.67 -13.75 34.67
CA GLN A 114 -56.23 -13.62 34.92
C GLN A 114 -55.36 -14.15 33.76
N ARG A 115 -55.77 -15.23 33.07
CA ARG A 115 -55.02 -15.78 31.92
C ARG A 115 -55.14 -14.91 30.68
N LEU A 116 -56.30 -14.28 30.49
CA LEU A 116 -56.56 -13.34 29.39
C LEU A 116 -55.67 -12.09 29.50
N GLY A 117 -55.58 -11.50 30.70
CA GLY A 117 -54.71 -10.36 30.95
C GLY A 117 -53.23 -10.66 30.70
N LEU A 118 -52.76 -11.86 31.07
CA LEU A 118 -51.39 -12.31 30.81
C LEU A 118 -51.09 -12.46 29.32
N LEU A 119 -52.00 -13.04 28.54
CA LEU A 119 -51.84 -13.18 27.08
C LEU A 119 -51.78 -11.82 26.38
N ILE A 120 -52.65 -10.89 26.76
CA ILE A 120 -52.68 -9.53 26.20
C ILE A 120 -51.43 -8.76 26.60
N GLY A 121 -51.02 -8.82 27.87
CA GLY A 121 -49.80 -8.19 28.36
C GLY A 121 -48.54 -8.71 27.67
N LEU A 122 -48.45 -10.02 27.45
CA LEU A 122 -47.36 -10.65 26.70
C LEU A 122 -47.32 -10.15 25.24
N ASN A 123 -48.47 -10.07 24.58
CA ASN A 123 -48.59 -9.57 23.21
C ASN A 123 -48.21 -8.09 23.11
N LEU A 124 -48.69 -7.26 24.03
CA LEU A 124 -48.34 -5.84 24.09
C LEU A 124 -46.82 -5.66 24.26
N LEU A 125 -46.22 -6.42 25.18
CA LEU A 125 -44.78 -6.39 25.43
C LEU A 125 -43.98 -6.81 24.20
N LEU A 126 -44.34 -7.95 23.57
CA LEU A 126 -43.68 -8.43 22.35
C LEU A 126 -43.85 -7.46 21.18
N GLY A 127 -45.04 -6.85 21.05
CA GLY A 127 -45.36 -5.81 20.08
C GLY A 127 -44.45 -4.59 20.23
N THR A 128 -44.44 -4.00 21.42
CA THR A 128 -43.61 -2.83 21.74
C THR A 128 -42.13 -3.14 21.59
N ALA A 129 -41.66 -4.30 22.06
CA ALA A 129 -40.28 -4.73 21.92
C ALA A 129 -39.88 -4.89 20.44
N SER A 130 -40.76 -5.47 19.61
CA SER A 130 -40.53 -5.61 18.16
C SER A 130 -40.30 -4.26 17.49
N PHE A 131 -41.08 -3.23 17.82
CA PHE A 131 -40.86 -1.88 17.27
C PHE A 131 -39.60 -1.20 17.79
N LEU A 132 -39.33 -1.31 19.09
CA LEU A 132 -38.17 -0.66 19.71
C LEU A 132 -36.84 -1.23 19.18
N VAL A 133 -36.78 -2.52 18.86
CA VAL A 133 -35.56 -3.17 18.36
C VAL A 133 -35.27 -2.84 16.89
N LEU A 134 -36.27 -2.45 16.09
CA LEU A 134 -36.06 -2.13 14.66
C LEU A 134 -35.15 -0.93 14.42
N ILE A 135 -35.30 0.15 15.21
CA ILE A 135 -34.50 1.36 15.04
C ILE A 135 -32.99 1.08 15.24
N PRO A 136 -32.54 0.49 16.36
CA PRO A 136 -31.14 0.14 16.54
C PRO A 136 -30.69 -0.92 15.53
N TYR A 137 -31.58 -1.83 15.11
CA TYR A 137 -31.26 -2.80 14.07
C TYR A 137 -31.00 -2.18 12.70
N PHE A 138 -31.86 -1.29 12.20
CA PHE A 138 -31.61 -0.65 10.91
C PHE A 138 -30.34 0.18 10.95
N ARG A 139 -30.06 0.88 12.07
CA ARG A 139 -28.77 1.55 12.27
C ARG A 139 -27.60 0.55 12.20
N PHE A 140 -27.73 -0.61 12.82
CA PHE A 140 -26.74 -1.69 12.73
C PHE A 140 -26.56 -2.17 11.29
N VAL A 141 -27.64 -2.48 10.55
CA VAL A 141 -27.58 -2.95 9.16
C VAL A 141 -26.90 -1.91 8.26
N PHE A 142 -27.28 -0.63 8.36
CA PHE A 142 -26.64 0.41 7.57
C PHE A 142 -25.15 0.55 7.88
N HIS A 143 -24.77 0.50 9.16
CA HIS A 143 -23.35 0.55 9.53
C HIS A 143 -22.59 -0.73 9.14
N PHE A 144 -23.25 -1.89 9.18
CA PHE A 144 -22.68 -3.17 8.75
C PHE A 144 -22.38 -3.18 7.25
N LEU A 145 -23.26 -2.58 6.44
CA LEU A 145 -23.14 -2.54 4.99
C LEU A 145 -22.23 -1.40 4.48
N GLN A 146 -21.76 -0.51 5.36
CA GLN A 146 -20.75 0.47 5.01
C GLN A 146 -19.44 -0.24 4.61
N PRO A 147 -18.84 0.11 3.46
CA PRO A 147 -17.61 -0.55 2.98
C PRO A 147 -16.46 -0.51 3.98
N ALA A 148 -16.28 0.59 4.72
CA ALA A 148 -15.25 0.70 5.75
C ALA A 148 -15.41 -0.37 6.84
N SER A 149 -16.64 -0.62 7.31
CA SER A 149 -16.94 -1.67 8.29
C SER A 149 -16.65 -3.07 7.73
N ILE A 150 -16.94 -3.29 6.44
CA ILE A 150 -16.67 -4.57 5.76
C ILE A 150 -15.16 -4.80 5.64
N ILE A 151 -14.41 -3.80 5.16
CA ILE A 151 -12.95 -3.84 5.04
C ILE A 151 -12.32 -4.13 6.40
N HIS A 152 -12.71 -3.42 7.46
CA HIS A 152 -12.15 -3.66 8.79
C HIS A 152 -12.44 -5.07 9.31
N ARG A 153 -13.63 -5.62 9.05
CA ARG A 153 -13.95 -7.01 9.45
C ARG A 153 -13.10 -8.02 8.69
N ILE A 154 -12.90 -7.82 7.38
CA ILE A 154 -12.04 -8.68 6.55
C ILE A 154 -10.60 -8.59 7.04
N GLU A 155 -10.14 -7.39 7.40
CA GLU A 155 -8.82 -7.17 8.01
C GLU A 155 -8.65 -7.99 9.30
N GLN A 156 -9.65 -7.97 10.19
CA GLN A 156 -9.62 -8.75 11.43
C GLN A 156 -9.56 -10.26 11.17
N GLN A 157 -10.16 -10.77 10.09
CA GLN A 157 -10.06 -12.19 9.72
C GLN A 157 -8.62 -12.59 9.39
N VAL A 158 -7.87 -11.75 8.66
CA VAL A 158 -6.45 -11.98 8.37
C VAL A 158 -5.64 -11.96 9.66
N ARG A 159 -5.84 -10.94 10.50
CA ARG A 159 -5.15 -10.83 11.79
C ARG A 159 -5.40 -12.07 12.66
N GLN A 160 -6.64 -12.52 12.76
CA GLN A 160 -7.01 -13.73 13.51
C GLN A 160 -6.38 -15.00 12.92
N ALA A 161 -6.28 -15.12 11.59
CA ALA A 161 -5.62 -16.26 10.96
C ALA A 161 -4.11 -16.32 11.30
N VAL A 162 -3.44 -15.17 11.30
CA VAL A 162 -2.02 -15.05 11.71
C VAL A 162 -1.85 -15.29 13.22
N LEU A 163 -2.72 -14.74 14.07
CA LEU A 163 -2.65 -15.00 15.52
C LEU A 163 -2.98 -16.45 15.87
N GLY A 164 -3.90 -17.08 15.13
CA GLY A 164 -4.24 -18.49 15.29
C GLY A 164 -3.06 -19.41 15.02
N SER A 165 -2.26 -19.11 13.99
CA SER A 165 -1.04 -19.91 13.69
C SER A 165 0.07 -19.71 14.72
N LEU A 166 0.10 -18.57 15.44
CA LEU A 166 0.98 -18.39 16.60
C LEU A 166 0.58 -19.29 17.79
N ALA A 167 -0.72 -19.47 18.04
CA ALA A 167 -1.21 -20.27 19.15
C ALA A 167 -0.86 -21.77 19.00
N SER A 168 -0.91 -22.30 17.77
CA SER A 168 -0.49 -23.68 17.46
C SER A 168 0.97 -23.94 17.87
N ARG A 169 1.86 -22.95 17.76
CA ARG A 169 3.27 -23.06 18.19
C ARG A 169 3.42 -23.27 19.70
N ARG A 170 2.57 -22.64 20.51
CA ARG A 170 2.61 -22.76 21.98
C ARG A 170 2.07 -24.12 22.44
N SER A 171 0.99 -24.60 21.84
CA SER A 171 0.39 -25.91 22.19
C SER A 171 1.30 -27.10 21.85
N GLY A 172 2.04 -27.00 20.74
CA GLY A 172 3.06 -28.00 20.37
C GLY A 172 4.29 -28.01 21.28
N SER A 173 4.59 -26.89 21.95
CA SER A 173 5.71 -26.80 22.92
C SER A 173 5.37 -27.47 24.26
N ASP A 174 4.13 -27.36 24.74
CA ASP A 174 3.71 -27.96 26.02
C ASP A 174 3.50 -29.48 25.92
N SER A 175 3.22 -29.99 24.72
CA SER A 175 3.05 -31.43 24.48
C SER A 175 4.38 -32.18 24.29
N GLY A 176 5.50 -31.45 24.14
CA GLY A 176 6.84 -31.99 23.88
C GLY A 176 7.74 -32.16 25.10
N SER A 177 7.29 -31.78 26.30
CA SER A 177 8.08 -31.91 27.53
C SER A 177 8.05 -33.35 28.09
N LYS A 178 8.46 -34.34 27.30
CA LYS A 178 8.93 -35.67 27.74
C LYS A 178 9.74 -36.36 26.63
N ARG A 179 10.93 -35.83 26.34
CA ARG A 179 12.22 -36.55 26.10
C ARG A 179 13.18 -35.64 25.35
N GLY A 180 14.27 -35.30 26.01
CA GLY A 180 15.38 -34.57 25.40
C GLY A 180 16.06 -35.37 24.30
N TYR A 181 16.58 -34.65 23.31
CA TYR A 181 18.01 -34.60 23.02
C TYR A 181 18.26 -33.28 22.28
N PHE A 182 18.99 -32.40 22.96
CA PHE A 182 19.68 -31.28 22.34
C PHE A 182 20.63 -31.84 21.27
N SER A 183 20.51 -31.43 20.02
CA SER A 183 21.63 -31.45 19.10
C SER A 183 21.75 -30.08 18.44
N ARG A 184 22.79 -29.36 18.86
CA ARG A 184 23.30 -28.15 18.22
C ARG A 184 23.73 -28.51 16.81
N CYS A 185 23.11 -27.93 15.79
CA CYS A 185 23.74 -27.83 14.48
C CYS A 185 24.36 -26.43 14.35
N SER A 186 25.63 -26.35 14.74
CA SER A 186 26.55 -25.30 14.33
C SER A 186 26.79 -25.42 12.82
N LEU A 187 26.28 -24.46 12.06
CA LEU A 187 26.51 -24.35 10.62
C LEU A 187 27.93 -23.77 10.41
N GLN A 188 28.93 -24.64 10.49
CA GLN A 188 30.28 -24.36 9.99
C GLN A 188 30.25 -24.41 8.46
N LEU A 189 30.39 -23.25 7.85
CA LEU A 189 30.73 -23.09 6.44
C LEU A 189 32.06 -23.79 6.15
N ARG A 190 32.07 -24.74 5.21
CA ARG A 190 33.28 -25.24 4.55
C ARG A 190 33.08 -25.08 3.03
N PRO A 191 33.99 -24.41 2.31
CA PRO A 191 33.90 -24.31 0.85
C PRO A 191 34.62 -25.50 0.22
N ARG A 192 34.13 -26.01 -0.92
CA ARG A 192 35.02 -26.53 -1.98
C ARG A 192 34.34 -26.77 -3.33
N HIS A 193 35.07 -26.30 -4.33
CA HIS A 193 35.01 -26.40 -5.78
C HIS A 193 34.55 -27.72 -6.44
N ASP A 194 33.81 -27.51 -7.53
CA ASP A 194 33.91 -28.04 -8.90
C ASP A 194 34.09 -29.54 -9.24
N ASN A 195 33.13 -29.96 -10.07
CA ASN A 195 33.22 -30.76 -11.31
C ASN A 195 33.06 -32.29 -11.31
N VAL A 196 32.26 -32.68 -12.34
CA VAL A 196 32.19 -33.94 -13.11
C VAL A 196 31.13 -35.00 -12.71
N VAL A 197 30.15 -35.12 -13.60
CA VAL A 197 29.52 -36.32 -14.21
C VAL A 197 29.70 -37.67 -13.47
N GLN A 198 28.60 -38.30 -13.07
CA GLN A 198 28.33 -39.70 -13.44
C GLN A 198 26.86 -40.07 -13.20
N GLN A 199 26.27 -40.57 -14.27
CA GLN A 199 24.95 -41.16 -14.40
C GLN A 199 24.99 -42.60 -13.89
N GLN A 200 24.11 -43.00 -12.95
CA GLN A 200 23.82 -44.43 -12.78
C GLN A 200 22.44 -44.71 -12.17
N ARG A 201 21.84 -45.75 -12.77
CA ARG A 201 20.46 -46.21 -12.75
C ARG A 201 20.24 -47.30 -11.68
N CYS A 202 18.97 -47.40 -11.26
CA CYS A 202 18.21 -48.61 -10.90
C CYS A 202 18.51 -49.38 -9.61
N ALA A 203 17.50 -49.46 -8.74
CA ALA A 203 16.82 -50.67 -8.23
C ALA A 203 15.90 -50.20 -7.08
N GLY A 204 14.59 -50.48 -7.01
CA GLY A 204 13.92 -51.73 -7.30
C GLY A 204 13.56 -52.44 -6.00
N ILE A 205 12.66 -51.87 -5.18
CA ILE A 205 11.97 -52.61 -4.10
C ILE A 205 10.50 -52.14 -4.05
N GLN A 206 9.63 -52.95 -4.67
CA GLN A 206 8.21 -53.02 -4.35
C GLN A 206 8.04 -53.89 -3.11
N GLY A 207 7.20 -53.46 -2.17
CA GLY A 207 6.67 -54.35 -1.13
C GLY A 207 6.51 -53.68 0.23
N ALA A 208 5.32 -53.14 0.48
CA ALA A 208 4.56 -53.24 1.74
C ALA A 208 3.50 -52.13 1.77
N VAL A 209 2.31 -52.45 1.29
CA VAL A 209 1.09 -51.69 1.57
C VAL A 209 0.78 -51.90 3.06
N GLY A 210 1.28 -50.99 3.89
CA GLY A 210 0.84 -50.82 5.27
C GLY A 210 -0.08 -49.60 5.33
N ILE A 211 -1.35 -49.84 5.67
CA ILE A 211 -2.32 -48.81 6.01
C ILE A 211 -1.81 -48.11 7.27
N ALA A 212 -1.01 -47.06 7.08
CA ALA A 212 -0.66 -46.12 8.14
C ALA A 212 -1.79 -45.08 8.17
N THR A 213 -2.63 -45.22 9.19
CA THR A 213 -3.52 -44.19 9.71
C THR A 213 -2.90 -42.80 9.56
N GLU A 214 -3.66 -41.88 8.96
CA GLU A 214 -3.36 -40.45 8.82
C GLU A 214 -2.94 -39.85 10.17
N GLN A 215 -1.64 -39.88 10.45
CA GLN A 215 -1.04 -39.02 11.44
C GLN A 215 -1.04 -37.62 10.84
N HIS A 216 -1.76 -36.71 11.50
CA HIS A 216 -1.88 -35.29 11.19
C HIS A 216 -0.54 -34.73 10.69
N SER A 217 -0.41 -34.57 9.38
CA SER A 217 0.75 -33.92 8.80
C SER A 217 0.72 -32.44 9.21
N PRO A 218 1.83 -31.84 9.67
CA PRO A 218 1.87 -30.43 10.07
C PRO A 218 1.50 -29.44 8.95
N MET A 219 1.40 -29.90 7.69
CA MET A 219 0.86 -29.12 6.57
C MET A 219 -0.67 -28.89 6.66
N GLY A 220 -1.41 -29.72 7.41
CA GLY A 220 -2.87 -29.67 7.49
C GLY A 220 -3.39 -28.43 8.24
N GLU A 221 -2.70 -28.00 9.30
CA GLU A 221 -3.16 -26.89 10.16
C GLU A 221 -2.94 -25.49 9.55
N CYS A 222 -1.86 -25.28 8.79
CA CYS A 222 -1.61 -23.99 8.14
C CYS A 222 -2.49 -23.77 6.90
N SER A 223 -3.00 -24.84 6.27
CA SER A 223 -3.81 -24.72 5.05
C SER A 223 -5.10 -23.90 5.24
N PRO A 224 -5.92 -24.12 6.30
CA PRO A 224 -7.08 -23.27 6.58
C PRO A 224 -6.74 -21.81 6.87
N ALA A 225 -5.61 -21.55 7.56
CA ALA A 225 -5.20 -20.19 7.87
C ALA A 225 -4.72 -19.44 6.61
N HIS A 226 -3.95 -20.10 5.73
CA HIS A 226 -3.58 -19.55 4.43
C HIS A 226 -4.82 -19.23 3.58
N GLN A 227 -5.79 -20.15 3.51
CA GLN A 227 -7.03 -19.92 2.77
C GLN A 227 -7.78 -18.68 3.27
N ARG A 228 -7.91 -18.52 4.59
CA ARG A 228 -8.55 -17.32 5.17
C ARG A 228 -7.81 -16.04 4.80
N CYS A 229 -6.48 -16.03 4.89
CA CYS A 229 -5.67 -14.87 4.49
C CYS A 229 -5.81 -14.54 3.00
N LEU A 230 -5.73 -15.54 2.12
CA LEU A 230 -5.87 -15.36 0.68
C LEU A 230 -7.25 -14.79 0.32
N SER A 231 -8.33 -15.43 0.79
CA SER A 231 -9.69 -14.99 0.51
C SER A 231 -9.94 -13.56 1.00
N ALA A 232 -9.47 -13.22 2.20
CA ALA A 232 -9.63 -11.87 2.73
C ALA A 232 -8.85 -10.81 1.93
N LEU A 233 -7.62 -11.09 1.50
CA LEU A 233 -6.87 -10.18 0.65
C LEU A 233 -7.50 -10.00 -0.74
N ASP A 234 -8.02 -11.08 -1.33
CA ASP A 234 -8.73 -11.03 -2.61
C ASP A 234 -10.05 -10.23 -2.49
N GLU A 235 -10.75 -10.34 -1.35
CA GLU A 235 -11.95 -9.55 -1.05
C GLU A 235 -11.63 -8.07 -0.92
N ILE A 236 -10.56 -7.69 -0.20
CA ILE A 236 -10.11 -6.29 -0.10
C ILE A 236 -9.76 -5.75 -1.49
N LYS A 237 -9.03 -6.51 -2.32
CA LYS A 237 -8.76 -6.13 -3.71
C LYS A 237 -10.06 -5.94 -4.50
N SER A 238 -11.01 -6.87 -4.39
CA SER A 238 -12.29 -6.76 -5.11
C SER A 238 -13.04 -5.48 -4.75
N ILE A 239 -13.10 -5.14 -3.45
CA ILE A 239 -13.73 -3.89 -2.99
C ILE A 239 -12.97 -2.68 -3.55
N ALA A 240 -11.64 -2.68 -3.47
CA ALA A 240 -10.80 -1.61 -4.00
C ALA A 240 -10.98 -1.44 -5.52
N THR A 241 -11.03 -2.52 -6.29
CA THR A 241 -11.28 -2.49 -7.73
C THR A 241 -12.67 -1.95 -8.05
N SER A 242 -13.70 -2.35 -7.31
CA SER A 242 -15.05 -1.79 -7.50
C SER A 242 -15.09 -0.29 -7.19
N ALA A 243 -14.46 0.14 -6.09
CA ALA A 243 -14.34 1.55 -5.73
C ALA A 243 -13.59 2.35 -6.80
N LEU A 244 -12.52 1.80 -7.37
CA LEU A 244 -11.77 2.38 -8.50
C LEU A 244 -12.68 2.62 -9.72
N ARG A 245 -13.47 1.63 -10.09
CA ARG A 245 -14.40 1.71 -11.23
C ARG A 245 -15.52 2.70 -11.01
N GLN A 246 -16.00 2.81 -9.77
CA GLN A 246 -17.05 3.75 -9.37
C GLN A 246 -16.52 5.15 -9.01
N GLN A 247 -15.20 5.38 -9.08
CA GLN A 247 -14.54 6.64 -8.70
C GLN A 247 -14.78 7.04 -7.23
N GLU A 248 -14.90 6.06 -6.34
CA GLU A 248 -15.15 6.25 -4.92
C GLU A 248 -13.84 6.34 -4.13
N GLY A 249 -13.24 7.54 -4.13
CA GLY A 249 -11.96 7.81 -3.48
C GLY A 249 -11.88 7.34 -2.03
N SER A 250 -12.85 7.69 -1.19
CA SER A 250 -12.80 7.36 0.24
C SER A 250 -12.71 5.85 0.52
N ILE A 251 -13.46 5.04 -0.23
CA ILE A 251 -13.49 3.58 -0.04
C ILE A 251 -12.23 2.94 -0.60
N LEU A 252 -11.71 3.46 -1.72
CA LEU A 252 -10.43 3.03 -2.25
C LEU A 252 -9.30 3.30 -1.24
N LEU A 253 -9.27 4.50 -0.67
CA LEU A 253 -8.28 4.88 0.35
C LEU A 253 -8.32 3.92 1.53
N GLU A 254 -9.50 3.66 2.09
CA GLU A 254 -9.68 2.72 3.20
C GLU A 254 -9.19 1.30 2.86
N ALA A 255 -9.45 0.82 1.65
CA ALA A 255 -9.00 -0.51 1.22
C ALA A 255 -7.47 -0.57 1.05
N LEU A 256 -6.85 0.47 0.50
CA LEU A 256 -5.38 0.57 0.35
C LEU A 256 -4.67 0.69 1.71
N ASP A 257 -5.25 1.47 2.64
CA ASP A 257 -4.76 1.60 4.01
C ASP A 257 -4.93 0.31 4.81
N SER A 258 -6.01 -0.45 4.59
CA SER A 258 -6.18 -1.77 5.21
C SER A 258 -5.11 -2.76 4.76
N LEU A 259 -4.74 -2.79 3.46
CA LEU A 259 -3.61 -3.60 2.98
C LEU A 259 -2.29 -3.23 3.67
N LYS A 260 -2.05 -1.92 3.86
CA LYS A 260 -0.87 -1.41 4.57
C LYS A 260 -0.89 -1.83 6.03
N SER A 261 -2.04 -1.67 6.69
CA SER A 261 -2.27 -2.05 8.09
C SER A 261 -2.01 -3.55 8.32
N LEU A 262 -2.50 -4.42 7.42
CA LEU A 262 -2.23 -5.85 7.45
C LEU A 262 -0.76 -6.19 7.33
N TRP A 263 -0.05 -5.50 6.43
CA TRP A 263 1.37 -5.72 6.29
C TRP A 263 2.15 -5.28 7.53
N VAL A 264 1.87 -4.09 8.08
CA VAL A 264 2.51 -3.59 9.31
C VAL A 264 2.26 -4.56 10.46
N PHE A 265 1.02 -5.04 10.60
CA PHE A 265 0.67 -6.06 11.57
C PHE A 265 1.47 -7.35 11.37
N TYR A 266 1.55 -7.85 10.14
CA TYR A 266 2.29 -9.07 9.84
C TYR A 266 3.79 -8.94 10.13
N ALA A 267 4.41 -7.84 9.72
CA ALA A 267 5.83 -7.58 9.94
C ALA A 267 6.20 -7.65 11.44
N ALA A 268 5.32 -7.16 12.33
CA ALA A 268 5.51 -7.22 13.78
C ALA A 268 5.42 -8.65 14.36
N HIS A 269 4.68 -9.56 13.71
CA HIS A 269 4.44 -10.92 14.21
C HIS A 269 5.22 -12.00 13.47
N LYS A 270 5.78 -11.69 12.29
CA LYS A 270 6.42 -12.65 11.38
C LYS A 270 7.46 -13.54 12.06
N ALA A 271 8.33 -12.96 12.87
CA ALA A 271 9.40 -13.69 13.57
C ALA A 271 8.89 -14.75 14.56
N GLN A 272 7.64 -14.62 15.02
CA GLN A 272 7.02 -15.51 16.00
C GLN A 272 6.27 -16.68 15.34
N LEU A 273 6.05 -16.63 14.02
CA LEU A 273 5.29 -17.64 13.29
C LEU A 273 6.03 -18.98 13.21
N PRO A 274 5.30 -20.11 13.20
CA PRO A 274 5.89 -21.42 13.04
C PRO A 274 6.49 -21.59 11.62
N PRO A 275 7.58 -22.35 11.44
CA PRO A 275 8.18 -22.57 10.12
C PRO A 275 7.20 -23.09 9.06
N ALA A 276 6.21 -23.88 9.48
CA ALA A 276 5.16 -24.41 8.61
C ALA A 276 4.31 -23.32 7.91
N TRP A 277 4.22 -22.12 8.48
CA TRP A 277 3.55 -20.97 7.87
C TRP A 277 4.20 -20.51 6.58
N PHE A 278 5.51 -20.71 6.44
CA PHE A 278 6.26 -20.23 5.28
C PHE A 278 6.26 -21.23 4.12
N LEU A 279 5.86 -22.49 4.38
CA LEU A 279 5.79 -23.55 3.38
C LEU A 279 4.66 -23.31 2.38
N PHE A 280 4.92 -23.56 1.10
CA PHE A 280 3.92 -23.47 0.04
C PHE A 280 2.91 -24.62 0.11
N THR A 281 1.85 -24.41 0.88
CA THR A 281 0.72 -25.34 1.00
C THR A 281 -0.04 -25.47 -0.33
N PRO A 282 -0.83 -26.55 -0.53
CA PRO A 282 -1.66 -26.71 -1.73
C PRO A 282 -2.59 -25.52 -2.01
N ALA A 283 -3.06 -24.84 -0.96
CA ALA A 283 -3.85 -23.62 -1.09
C ALA A 283 -3.06 -22.49 -1.77
N LEU A 284 -1.85 -22.20 -1.30
CA LEU A 284 -0.98 -21.19 -1.90
C LEU A 284 -0.61 -21.53 -3.34
N ARG A 285 -0.33 -22.80 -3.64
CA ARG A 285 0.05 -23.23 -5.01
C ARG A 285 -1.09 -23.11 -6.03
N ARG A 286 -2.35 -23.16 -5.58
CA ARG A 286 -3.54 -23.01 -6.43
C ARG A 286 -3.97 -21.56 -6.59
N ASP A 287 -3.49 -20.67 -5.73
CA ASP A 287 -3.81 -19.26 -5.80
C ASP A 287 -3.30 -18.64 -7.11
N PRO A 288 -4.10 -17.83 -7.83
CA PRO A 288 -3.71 -17.25 -9.11
C PRO A 288 -2.42 -16.42 -9.06
N ASP A 289 -2.10 -15.83 -7.92
CA ASP A 289 -0.88 -15.02 -7.75
C ASP A 289 0.40 -15.88 -7.68
N PHE A 290 0.28 -17.18 -7.44
CA PHE A 290 1.42 -18.09 -7.32
C PHE A 290 1.39 -19.27 -8.29
N ALA A 291 0.23 -19.66 -8.82
CA ALA A 291 0.06 -20.82 -9.67
C ALA A 291 0.92 -20.78 -10.95
N SER A 292 1.18 -19.58 -11.48
CA SER A 292 1.99 -19.36 -12.69
C SER A 292 3.47 -19.04 -12.40
N VAL A 293 3.87 -19.02 -11.13
CA VAL A 293 5.25 -18.67 -10.75
C VAL A 293 6.17 -19.87 -10.95
N ASP A 294 7.36 -19.60 -11.52
CA ASP A 294 8.41 -20.60 -11.69
C ASP A 294 8.76 -21.32 -10.36
N ARG A 295 9.02 -22.63 -10.43
CA ARG A 295 9.28 -23.47 -9.25
C ARG A 295 10.51 -23.03 -8.46
N GLY A 296 11.57 -22.59 -9.15
CA GLY A 296 12.77 -22.08 -8.49
C GLY A 296 12.48 -20.80 -7.72
N LEU A 297 11.66 -19.91 -8.29
CA LEU A 297 11.22 -18.70 -7.62
C LEU A 297 10.29 -19.00 -6.43
N LEU A 298 9.37 -19.96 -6.55
CA LEU A 298 8.55 -20.42 -5.40
C LEU A 298 9.42 -20.93 -4.25
N GLY A 299 10.45 -21.73 -4.55
CA GLY A 299 11.41 -22.21 -3.56
C GLY A 299 12.15 -21.07 -2.85
N ARG A 300 12.48 -20.00 -3.58
CA ARG A 300 13.05 -18.78 -2.98
C ARG A 300 12.05 -18.06 -2.07
N ILE A 301 10.80 -17.90 -2.50
CA ILE A 301 9.77 -17.22 -1.70
C ILE A 301 9.52 -17.99 -0.39
N GLU A 302 9.51 -19.31 -0.46
CA GLU A 302 9.40 -20.20 0.71
C GLU A 302 10.61 -20.01 1.65
N ALA A 303 11.83 -20.07 1.11
CA ALA A 303 13.06 -19.89 1.89
C ALA A 303 13.19 -18.50 2.54
N GLU A 304 12.73 -17.45 1.84
CA GLU A 304 12.71 -16.06 2.34
C GLU A 304 11.51 -15.80 3.30
N GLY A 305 10.53 -16.70 3.34
CA GLY A 305 9.32 -16.57 4.15
C GLY A 305 8.46 -15.37 3.77
N SER A 306 8.42 -15.01 2.48
CA SER A 306 7.89 -13.72 1.99
C SER A 306 6.57 -13.81 1.23
N TRP A 307 5.83 -14.92 1.36
CA TRP A 307 4.64 -15.16 0.55
C TRP A 307 3.53 -14.12 0.80
N LEU A 308 3.31 -13.70 2.06
CA LEU A 308 2.22 -12.79 2.39
C LEU A 308 2.54 -11.36 1.94
N GLU A 309 3.78 -10.90 2.12
CA GLU A 309 4.25 -9.61 1.60
C GLU A 309 4.11 -9.56 0.08
N LEU A 310 4.46 -10.65 -0.61
CA LEU A 310 4.29 -10.75 -2.06
C LEU A 310 2.84 -10.77 -2.49
N LYS A 311 1.94 -11.45 -1.75
CA LYS A 311 0.50 -11.41 -2.03
C LYS A 311 -0.03 -9.98 -1.93
N ILE A 312 0.35 -9.23 -0.88
CA ILE A 312 -0.04 -7.82 -0.69
C ILE A 312 0.52 -6.94 -1.81
N LEU A 313 1.81 -7.07 -2.14
CA LEU A 313 2.44 -6.32 -3.24
C LEU A 313 1.77 -6.61 -4.59
N ARG A 314 1.32 -7.85 -4.84
CA ARG A 314 0.54 -8.20 -6.04
C ARG A 314 -0.85 -7.57 -6.06
N GLN A 315 -1.51 -7.42 -4.90
CA GLN A 315 -2.76 -6.67 -4.83
C GLN A 315 -2.53 -5.20 -5.22
N TYR A 316 -1.49 -4.59 -4.66
CA TYR A 316 -1.07 -3.23 -5.02
C TYR A 316 -0.72 -3.10 -6.50
N GLN A 317 0.00 -4.06 -7.09
CA GLN A 317 0.28 -4.06 -8.53
C GLN A 317 -0.99 -4.04 -9.38
N ALA A 318 -1.97 -4.88 -9.05
CA ALA A 318 -3.22 -4.93 -9.80
C ALA A 318 -3.98 -3.59 -9.69
N LEU A 319 -4.07 -3.04 -8.48
CA LEU A 319 -4.77 -1.76 -8.23
C LEU A 319 -4.04 -0.56 -8.84
N PHE A 320 -2.70 -0.57 -8.85
CA PHE A 320 -1.89 0.44 -9.52
C PHE A 320 -2.17 0.43 -11.02
N ALA A 321 -2.14 -0.74 -11.65
CA ALA A 321 -2.37 -0.87 -13.09
C ALA A 321 -3.79 -0.46 -13.49
N GLU A 322 -4.81 -0.86 -12.72
CA GLU A 322 -6.22 -0.46 -12.94
C GLU A 322 -6.42 1.06 -12.74
N GLY A 323 -5.63 1.68 -11.86
CA GLY A 323 -5.71 3.12 -11.58
C GLY A 323 -5.05 4.04 -12.62
N LEU A 324 -4.20 3.51 -13.51
CA LEU A 324 -3.52 4.30 -14.55
C LEU A 324 -4.52 4.93 -15.52
N ASN A 325 -4.25 6.17 -15.94
CA ASN A 325 -5.11 6.98 -16.83
C ASN A 325 -6.55 7.23 -16.34
N GLY A 326 -6.96 6.65 -15.21
CA GLY A 326 -8.23 6.91 -14.55
C GLY A 326 -8.02 7.66 -13.25
N MET A 327 -8.06 6.91 -12.14
CA MET A 327 -8.04 7.47 -10.79
C MET A 327 -6.61 7.55 -10.23
N ARG A 328 -5.84 8.54 -10.70
CA ARG A 328 -4.40 8.73 -10.39
C ARG A 328 -4.04 8.73 -8.89
N GLN A 329 -4.99 9.11 -8.04
CA GLN A 329 -4.83 9.04 -6.58
C GLN A 329 -4.48 7.61 -6.12
N ALA A 330 -5.07 6.59 -6.75
CA ALA A 330 -4.77 5.19 -6.51
C ALA A 330 -3.28 4.89 -6.74
N SER A 331 -2.75 5.27 -7.90
CA SER A 331 -1.37 5.02 -8.30
C SER A 331 -0.38 5.70 -7.34
N THR A 332 -0.65 6.95 -6.95
CA THR A 332 0.27 7.65 -6.03
C THR A 332 0.20 7.08 -4.61
N LEU A 333 -0.98 6.68 -4.11
CA LEU A 333 -1.09 6.04 -2.80
C LEU A 333 -0.43 4.67 -2.76
N VAL A 334 -0.60 3.85 -3.79
CA VAL A 334 0.10 2.56 -3.91
C VAL A 334 1.62 2.77 -3.89
N ALA A 335 2.13 3.78 -4.59
CA ALA A 335 3.55 4.12 -4.58
C ALA A 335 4.02 4.58 -3.18
N ILE A 336 3.24 5.39 -2.46
CA ILE A 336 3.52 5.83 -1.09
C ILE A 336 3.56 4.62 -0.14
N HIS A 337 2.55 3.76 -0.16
CA HIS A 337 2.49 2.58 0.70
C HIS A 337 3.62 1.60 0.39
N SER A 338 3.93 1.37 -0.89
CA SER A 338 5.05 0.52 -1.31
C SER A 338 6.39 1.06 -0.82
N ARG A 339 6.61 2.38 -0.91
CA ARG A 339 7.81 3.04 -0.35
C ARG A 339 7.89 2.85 1.15
N GLU A 340 6.82 3.12 1.89
CA GLU A 340 6.79 2.96 3.34
C GLU A 340 7.05 1.51 3.78
N LEU A 341 6.55 0.55 3.02
CA LEU A 341 6.87 -0.88 3.14
C LEU A 341 8.38 -1.11 3.03
N GLY A 342 9.00 -0.56 1.98
CA GLY A 342 10.43 -0.68 1.73
C GLY A 342 11.28 -0.03 2.82
N ILE A 343 10.92 1.18 3.28
CA ILE A 343 11.63 1.89 4.35
C ILE A 343 11.60 1.08 5.65
N ARG A 344 10.42 0.61 6.07
CA ARG A 344 10.30 -0.22 7.27
C ARG A 344 11.04 -1.56 7.14
N ALA A 345 11.11 -2.14 5.93
CA ALA A 345 11.94 -3.31 5.68
C ALA A 345 13.45 -3.01 5.85
N LEU A 346 13.92 -1.83 5.43
CA LEU A 346 15.29 -1.37 5.66
C LEU A 346 15.58 -1.16 7.15
N GLU A 347 14.66 -0.52 7.89
CA GLU A 347 14.76 -0.34 9.34
C GLU A 347 14.87 -1.68 10.07
N ALA A 348 14.06 -2.67 9.66
CA ALA A 348 14.06 -4.02 10.22
C ALA A 348 15.17 -4.94 9.66
N GLN A 349 16.08 -4.44 8.81
CA GLN A 349 17.12 -5.22 8.13
C GLN A 349 16.59 -6.42 7.31
N GLN A 350 15.35 -6.34 6.83
CA GLN A 350 14.71 -7.34 5.97
C GLN A 350 15.00 -7.03 4.50
N LEU A 351 16.27 -7.16 4.10
CA LEU A 351 16.75 -6.75 2.77
C LEU A 351 16.06 -7.51 1.61
N THR A 352 15.59 -8.74 1.86
CA THR A 352 14.82 -9.52 0.88
C THR A 352 13.50 -8.82 0.54
N VAL A 353 12.78 -8.33 1.55
CA VAL A 353 11.51 -7.59 1.38
C VAL A 353 11.76 -6.24 0.70
N ALA A 354 12.83 -5.53 1.06
CA ALA A 354 13.24 -4.31 0.36
C ALA A 354 13.52 -4.56 -1.14
N GLY A 355 14.21 -5.67 -1.45
CA GLY A 355 14.45 -6.12 -2.82
C GLY A 355 13.16 -6.42 -3.59
N TRP A 356 12.16 -7.01 -2.94
CA TRP A 356 10.83 -7.20 -3.53
C TRP A 356 10.15 -5.86 -3.82
N VAL A 357 10.15 -4.93 -2.88
CA VAL A 357 9.58 -3.59 -3.08
C VAL A 357 10.22 -2.89 -4.28
N ILE A 358 11.54 -2.92 -4.41
CA ILE A 358 12.29 -2.39 -5.58
C ILE A 358 11.80 -3.04 -6.88
N LYS A 359 11.63 -4.37 -6.89
CA LYS A 359 11.11 -5.10 -8.08
C LYS A 359 9.69 -4.68 -8.44
N PHE A 360 8.84 -4.39 -7.46
CA PHE A 360 7.48 -3.88 -7.72
C PHE A 360 7.50 -2.43 -8.20
N PHE A 361 8.36 -1.55 -7.69
CA PHE A 361 8.57 -0.22 -8.27
C PHE A 361 8.96 -0.28 -9.75
N ASN A 362 9.86 -1.20 -10.12
CA ASN A 362 10.22 -1.42 -11.53
C ASN A 362 9.03 -1.92 -12.37
N THR A 363 8.17 -2.74 -11.77
CA THR A 363 6.94 -3.23 -12.40
C THR A 363 5.94 -2.09 -12.61
N TYR A 364 5.81 -1.18 -11.65
CA TYR A 364 4.97 0.02 -11.77
C TYR A 364 5.51 0.97 -12.84
N LEU A 365 6.84 1.19 -12.91
CA LEU A 365 7.46 2.02 -13.95
C LEU A 365 7.20 1.46 -15.35
N ARG A 366 7.33 0.14 -15.53
CA ARG A 366 6.99 -0.53 -16.79
C ARG A 366 5.53 -0.30 -17.16
N ALA A 367 4.62 -0.43 -16.21
CA ALA A 367 3.18 -0.21 -16.42
C ALA A 367 2.89 1.24 -16.83
N VAL A 368 3.47 2.22 -16.12
CA VAL A 368 3.37 3.66 -16.43
C VAL A 368 3.82 3.96 -17.87
N ILE A 369 5.00 3.47 -18.26
CA ILE A 369 5.56 3.73 -19.59
C ILE A 369 4.69 3.10 -20.67
N ASN A 370 4.26 1.85 -20.47
CA ASN A 370 3.38 1.16 -21.41
C ASN A 370 2.02 1.87 -21.56
N ALA A 371 1.47 2.38 -20.46
CA ALA A 371 0.21 3.13 -20.43
C ALA A 371 0.35 4.60 -20.85
N ARG A 372 1.59 5.09 -21.02
CA ARG A 372 1.94 6.50 -21.28
C ARG A 372 1.37 7.49 -20.26
N ASP A 373 1.17 7.06 -19.01
CA ASP A 373 0.64 7.91 -17.93
C ASP A 373 1.75 8.73 -17.24
N ILE A 374 2.15 9.81 -17.90
CA ILE A 374 3.28 10.66 -17.46
C ILE A 374 3.09 11.17 -16.03
N ARG A 375 1.86 11.52 -15.62
CA ARG A 375 1.61 12.12 -14.31
C ARG A 375 1.69 11.10 -13.18
N SER A 376 1.19 9.89 -13.38
CA SER A 376 1.42 8.78 -12.45
C SER A 376 2.91 8.43 -12.37
N GLY A 377 3.63 8.46 -13.49
CA GLY A 377 5.08 8.29 -13.53
C GLY A 377 5.84 9.35 -12.74
N TYR A 378 5.45 10.61 -12.91
CA TYR A 378 5.98 11.73 -12.16
C TYR A 378 5.80 11.55 -10.65
N ASN A 379 4.65 11.10 -10.15
CA ASN A 379 4.51 10.85 -8.71
C ASN A 379 5.28 9.60 -8.25
N LEU A 380 5.27 8.53 -9.05
CA LEU A 380 5.94 7.27 -8.76
C LEU A 380 7.46 7.45 -8.59
N LEU A 381 8.10 8.24 -9.45
CA LEU A 381 9.55 8.47 -9.40
C LEU A 381 10.00 9.17 -8.12
N LYS A 382 9.21 10.11 -7.60
CA LYS A 382 9.49 10.76 -6.31
C LYS A 382 9.49 9.71 -5.21
N GLN A 383 8.49 8.83 -5.18
CA GLN A 383 8.41 7.79 -4.15
C GLN A 383 9.57 6.79 -4.25
N TYR A 384 10.00 6.46 -5.47
CA TYR A 384 11.12 5.56 -5.68
C TYR A 384 12.47 6.19 -5.29
N ARG A 385 12.67 7.49 -5.58
CA ARG A 385 13.84 8.23 -5.10
C ARG A 385 13.90 8.27 -3.58
N LEU A 386 12.77 8.57 -2.92
CA LEU A 386 12.71 8.60 -1.45
C LEU A 386 13.04 7.23 -0.82
N LEU A 387 12.69 6.12 -1.49
CA LEU A 387 13.16 4.79 -1.09
C LEU A 387 14.68 4.63 -1.24
N ALA A 388 15.26 5.15 -2.32
CA ALA A 388 16.72 5.13 -2.52
C ALA A 388 17.46 6.01 -1.50
N GLU A 389 16.91 7.16 -1.13
CA GLU A 389 17.45 8.03 -0.08
C GLU A 389 17.40 7.36 1.29
N ALA A 390 16.31 6.65 1.61
CA ALA A 390 16.26 5.84 2.82
C ALA A 390 17.31 4.71 2.78
N ALA A 391 17.49 4.04 1.65
CA ALA A 391 18.53 3.02 1.50
C ALA A 391 19.96 3.61 1.68
N LEU A 392 20.21 4.84 1.21
CA LEU A 392 21.44 5.57 1.48
C LEU A 392 21.65 5.82 2.97
N GLN A 393 20.62 6.31 3.68
CA GLN A 393 20.68 6.57 5.11
C GLN A 393 20.97 5.30 5.92
N HIS A 394 20.44 4.15 5.49
CA HIS A 394 20.70 2.84 6.08
C HIS A 394 21.98 2.16 5.57
N ARG A 395 22.84 2.86 4.82
CA ARG A 395 24.12 2.36 4.28
C ARG A 395 23.99 1.10 3.41
N GLN A 396 22.87 0.97 2.70
CA GLN A 396 22.61 -0.16 1.80
C GLN A 396 23.10 0.16 0.38
N SER A 397 24.41 0.37 0.20
CA SER A 397 25.02 0.78 -1.08
C SER A 397 24.58 -0.09 -2.27
N ALA A 398 24.50 -1.40 -2.07
CA ALA A 398 24.09 -2.33 -3.13
C ALA A 398 22.66 -2.07 -3.64
N LEU A 399 21.72 -1.78 -2.73
CA LEU A 399 20.33 -1.48 -3.11
C LEU A 399 20.23 -0.12 -3.81
N VAL A 400 20.99 0.87 -3.33
CA VAL A 400 21.05 2.20 -3.97
C VAL A 400 21.54 2.07 -5.42
N LEU A 401 22.66 1.37 -5.63
CA LEU A 401 23.22 1.17 -6.97
C LEU A 401 22.29 0.38 -7.90
N GLN A 402 21.52 -0.58 -7.36
CA GLN A 402 20.47 -1.24 -8.13
C GLN A 402 19.39 -0.26 -8.58
N ILE A 403 18.86 0.57 -7.67
CA ILE A 403 17.84 1.57 -8.00
C ILE A 403 18.37 2.56 -9.05
N VAL A 404 19.60 3.06 -8.89
CA VAL A 404 20.26 3.94 -9.87
C VAL A 404 20.36 3.27 -11.24
N GLY A 405 20.72 1.99 -11.29
CA GLY A 405 20.75 1.20 -12.51
C GLY A 405 19.38 1.13 -13.19
N TYR A 406 18.31 0.94 -12.41
CA TYR A 406 16.93 0.94 -12.91
C TYR A 406 16.47 2.33 -13.37
N PHE A 407 16.82 3.39 -12.67
CA PHE A 407 16.53 4.77 -13.09
C PHE A 407 17.13 5.03 -14.46
N ARG A 408 18.40 4.69 -14.66
CA ARG A 408 19.06 4.80 -15.97
C ARG A 408 18.34 3.98 -17.04
N TYR A 409 18.07 2.70 -16.75
CA TYR A 409 17.42 1.79 -17.70
C TYR A 409 16.04 2.31 -18.14
N TYR A 410 15.18 2.69 -17.19
CA TYR A 410 13.83 3.14 -17.51
C TYR A 410 13.78 4.57 -18.07
N SER A 411 14.74 5.43 -17.75
CA SER A 411 14.90 6.73 -18.43
C SER A 411 15.12 6.53 -19.93
N LEU A 412 16.01 5.62 -20.32
CA LEU A 412 16.28 5.31 -21.73
C LEU A 412 15.05 4.71 -22.43
N ILE A 413 14.27 3.87 -21.74
CA ILE A 413 13.02 3.33 -22.30
C ILE A 413 11.98 4.44 -22.46
N ALA A 414 11.82 5.31 -21.48
CA ALA A 414 10.89 6.45 -21.54
C ALA A 414 11.26 7.38 -22.70
N TYR A 415 12.55 7.71 -22.86
CA TYR A 415 13.06 8.51 -23.98
C TYR A 415 12.71 7.87 -25.33
N LYS A 416 13.04 6.58 -25.52
CA LYS A 416 12.71 5.83 -26.75
C LYS A 416 11.21 5.72 -27.02
N ALA A 417 10.38 5.76 -25.98
CA ALA A 417 8.93 5.75 -26.09
C ALA A 417 8.31 7.13 -26.40
N GLY A 418 9.14 8.19 -26.51
CA GLY A 418 8.71 9.58 -26.70
C GLY A 418 8.22 10.26 -25.43
N LEU A 419 8.44 9.66 -24.25
CA LEU A 419 8.03 10.20 -22.94
C LEU A 419 9.15 11.10 -22.36
N PHE A 420 9.46 12.14 -23.11
CA PHE A 420 10.53 13.11 -22.89
C PHE A 420 10.57 13.72 -21.48
N PHE A 421 9.46 14.31 -21.04
CA PHE A 421 9.35 14.87 -19.69
C PHE A 421 9.56 13.81 -18.58
N LEU A 422 9.14 12.56 -18.81
CA LEU A 422 9.37 11.49 -17.84
C LEU A 422 10.87 11.13 -17.78
N SER A 423 11.55 11.08 -18.92
CA SER A 423 13.02 10.89 -18.98
C SER A 423 13.75 12.01 -18.25
N GLU A 424 13.33 13.25 -18.44
CA GLU A 424 13.87 14.39 -17.71
C GLU A 424 13.66 14.27 -16.20
N THR A 425 12.48 13.80 -15.78
CA THR A 425 12.15 13.57 -14.36
C THR A 425 13.11 12.56 -13.71
N PHE A 426 13.53 11.51 -14.43
CA PHE A 426 14.58 10.60 -13.95
C PHE A 426 15.91 11.33 -13.72
N GLY A 427 16.30 12.21 -14.64
CA GLY A 427 17.51 13.03 -14.52
C GLY A 427 17.46 13.90 -13.26
N PHE A 428 16.37 14.64 -13.06
CA PHE A 428 16.16 15.45 -11.86
C PHE A 428 16.26 14.62 -10.57
N ASP A 429 15.55 13.49 -10.50
CA ASP A 429 15.54 12.65 -9.31
C ASP A 429 16.91 11.98 -9.05
N LEU A 430 17.69 11.61 -10.08
CA LEU A 430 19.09 11.19 -9.91
C LEU A 430 19.98 12.32 -9.39
N GLY A 431 19.76 13.55 -9.85
CA GLY A 431 20.47 14.73 -9.35
C GLY A 431 20.23 14.95 -7.86
N MET A 432 18.96 14.90 -7.41
CA MET A 432 18.60 14.99 -5.99
C MET A 432 19.21 13.84 -5.16
N LEU A 433 19.21 12.62 -5.70
CA LEU A 433 19.85 11.48 -5.04
C LEU A 433 21.37 11.64 -4.91
N ALA A 434 22.03 12.22 -5.93
CA ALA A 434 23.47 12.51 -5.90
C ALA A 434 23.82 13.56 -4.84
N GLN A 435 23.00 14.62 -4.71
CA GLN A 435 23.15 15.61 -3.63
C GLN A 435 23.05 14.94 -2.26
N SER A 436 22.01 14.14 -2.04
CA SER A 436 21.82 13.39 -0.79
C SER A 436 22.98 12.44 -0.49
N SER A 437 23.48 11.71 -1.49
CA SER A 437 24.64 10.82 -1.37
C SER A 437 25.91 11.58 -0.99
N CYS A 438 26.15 12.75 -1.60
CA CYS A 438 27.28 13.61 -1.30
C CYS A 438 27.20 14.21 0.11
N ALA A 439 26.02 14.68 0.53
CA ALA A 439 25.81 15.22 1.87
C ALA A 439 26.11 14.20 2.97
N LEU A 440 25.85 12.91 2.70
CA LEU A 440 26.15 11.79 3.60
C LEU A 440 27.59 11.26 3.47
N GLY A 441 28.40 11.79 2.56
CA GLY A 441 29.75 11.29 2.29
C GLY A 441 29.77 9.84 1.78
N SER A 442 28.71 9.40 1.10
CA SER A 442 28.58 8.00 0.64
C SER A 442 29.49 7.68 -0.55
N GLU A 443 30.04 6.47 -0.56
CA GLU A 443 30.82 5.89 -1.65
C GLU A 443 30.04 5.78 -2.98
N THR A 444 28.70 5.76 -2.90
CA THR A 444 27.82 5.64 -4.08
C THR A 444 27.76 6.90 -4.93
N THR A 445 28.27 8.03 -4.42
CA THR A 445 28.10 9.37 -5.05
C THR A 445 28.61 9.37 -6.49
N GLU A 446 29.81 8.83 -6.72
CA GLU A 446 30.40 8.76 -8.06
C GLU A 446 29.51 8.00 -9.03
N ALA A 447 29.05 6.81 -8.63
CA ALA A 447 28.24 5.95 -9.48
C ALA A 447 26.88 6.57 -9.83
N ILE A 448 26.29 7.33 -8.90
CA ILE A 448 25.04 8.08 -9.16
C ILE A 448 25.30 9.21 -10.17
N VAL A 449 26.39 9.98 -9.99
CA VAL A 449 26.78 11.04 -10.93
C VAL A 449 27.04 10.46 -12.32
N GLN A 450 27.84 9.39 -12.42
CA GLN A 450 28.10 8.73 -13.70
C GLN A 450 26.83 8.20 -14.37
N ALA A 451 25.85 7.73 -13.60
CA ALA A 451 24.57 7.29 -14.15
C ALA A 451 23.76 8.47 -14.73
N LEU A 452 23.79 9.64 -14.08
CA LEU A 452 23.18 10.88 -14.58
C LEU A 452 23.85 11.38 -15.86
N LEU A 453 25.18 11.40 -15.92
CA LEU A 453 25.93 11.84 -17.10
C LEU A 453 25.62 10.98 -18.33
N ARG A 454 25.45 9.66 -18.13
CA ARG A 454 25.09 8.71 -19.19
C ARG A 454 23.63 8.76 -19.64
N LEU A 455 22.82 9.70 -19.16
CA LEU A 455 21.46 9.90 -19.67
C LEU A 455 21.42 10.71 -20.97
N ASP A 456 22.50 11.42 -21.29
CA ASP A 456 22.59 12.23 -22.50
C ASP A 456 22.62 11.36 -23.77
N GLN A 457 21.93 11.80 -24.82
CA GLN A 457 21.87 11.18 -26.15
C GLN A 457 21.87 12.28 -27.20
N ASP A 458 22.32 12.00 -28.43
CA ASP A 458 22.22 12.98 -29.52
C ASP A 458 20.74 13.24 -29.86
N PRO A 459 20.29 14.51 -29.91
CA PRO A 459 18.93 14.85 -30.28
C PRO A 459 18.70 14.70 -31.79
N GLU A 460 17.67 13.95 -32.16
CA GLU A 460 17.15 13.82 -33.52
C GLU A 460 15.96 14.78 -33.77
N SER A 461 15.41 15.43 -32.74
CA SER A 461 14.26 16.35 -32.82
C SER A 461 14.29 17.47 -31.78
N GLU A 462 13.48 18.52 -32.00
CA GLU A 462 13.37 19.67 -31.08
C GLU A 462 12.84 19.28 -29.68
N GLN A 463 11.92 18.32 -29.60
CA GLN A 463 11.39 17.81 -28.32
C GLN A 463 12.46 17.03 -27.54
N GLN A 464 13.31 16.28 -28.24
CA GLN A 464 14.47 15.60 -27.64
C GLN A 464 15.49 16.64 -27.14
N GLU A 465 15.78 17.65 -27.95
CA GLU A 465 16.68 18.75 -27.55
C GLU A 465 16.19 19.45 -26.27
N THR A 466 14.87 19.67 -26.16
CA THR A 466 14.26 20.23 -24.94
C THR A 466 14.47 19.33 -23.72
N THR A 467 14.33 18.01 -23.88
CA THR A 467 14.55 17.02 -22.81
C THR A 467 15.99 17.02 -22.33
N LEU A 468 16.93 16.95 -23.26
CA LEU A 468 18.36 16.92 -22.97
C LEU A 468 18.79 18.23 -22.30
N ARG A 469 18.22 19.37 -22.73
CA ARG A 469 18.39 20.65 -22.05
C ARG A 469 17.93 20.60 -20.59
N GLY A 470 16.82 19.92 -20.29
CA GLY A 470 16.36 19.66 -18.91
C GLY A 470 17.37 18.84 -18.07
N ILE A 471 17.98 17.83 -18.67
CA ILE A 471 19.05 17.03 -18.04
C ILE A 471 20.30 17.89 -17.81
N ARG A 472 20.72 18.71 -18.79
CA ARG A 472 21.84 19.65 -18.65
C ARG A 472 21.62 20.68 -17.53
N LYS A 473 20.39 21.21 -17.38
CA LYS A 473 20.03 22.06 -16.22
C LYS A 473 20.27 21.34 -14.90
N THR A 474 19.85 20.08 -14.80
CA THR A 474 20.06 19.28 -13.58
C THR A 474 21.55 19.09 -13.28
N GLN A 475 22.36 18.84 -14.31
CA GLN A 475 23.82 18.72 -14.18
C GLN A 475 24.47 20.04 -13.70
N VAL A 476 24.08 21.19 -14.26
CA VAL A 476 24.56 22.51 -13.80
C VAL A 476 24.17 22.77 -12.35
N ARG A 477 22.92 22.50 -11.96
CA ARG A 477 22.47 22.61 -10.56
C ARG A 477 23.30 21.72 -9.63
N LEU A 478 23.59 20.49 -10.05
CA LEU A 478 24.38 19.54 -9.27
C LEU A 478 25.86 19.96 -9.15
N ALA A 479 26.45 20.48 -10.23
CA ALA A 479 27.80 21.02 -10.22
C ALA A 479 27.92 22.22 -9.28
N ALA A 480 26.97 23.17 -9.33
CA ALA A 480 26.91 24.30 -8.42
C ALA A 480 26.82 23.84 -6.94
N TYR A 481 25.99 22.83 -6.67
CA TYR A 481 25.91 22.20 -5.35
C TYR A 481 27.24 21.60 -4.91
N PHE A 482 27.93 20.83 -5.76
CA PHE A 482 29.22 20.23 -5.40
C PHE A 482 30.29 21.27 -5.10
N LEU A 483 30.37 22.34 -5.90
CA LEU A 483 31.29 23.45 -5.63
C LEU A 483 30.99 24.12 -4.28
N SER A 484 29.71 24.31 -3.93
CA SER A 484 29.32 24.86 -2.63
C SER A 484 29.72 23.97 -1.43
N ARG A 485 29.96 22.69 -1.69
CA ARG A 485 30.43 21.70 -0.70
C ARG A 485 31.94 21.44 -0.77
N GLY A 486 32.68 22.19 -1.58
CA GLY A 486 34.12 21.97 -1.79
C GLY A 486 34.46 20.68 -2.53
N ARG A 487 33.48 20.05 -3.19
CA ARG A 487 33.64 18.82 -3.98
C ARG A 487 33.93 19.14 -5.45
N GLU A 488 35.04 19.82 -5.66
CA GLU A 488 35.49 20.21 -7.01
C GLU A 488 35.78 19.00 -7.91
N ASP A 489 36.15 17.86 -7.31
CA ASP A 489 36.34 16.58 -7.99
C ASP A 489 35.09 16.15 -8.75
N TRP A 490 33.91 16.21 -8.11
CA TRP A 490 32.64 15.85 -8.75
C TRP A 490 32.13 16.91 -9.72
N ALA A 491 32.27 18.19 -9.39
CA ALA A 491 31.92 19.27 -10.32
C ALA A 491 32.73 19.17 -11.63
N ARG A 492 34.00 18.78 -11.53
CA ARG A 492 34.90 18.57 -12.67
C ARG A 492 34.46 17.43 -13.59
N LEU A 493 33.91 16.34 -13.04
CA LEU A 493 33.35 15.27 -13.87
C LEU A 493 32.19 15.77 -14.73
N ILE A 494 31.30 16.57 -14.14
CA ILE A 494 30.16 17.16 -14.87
C ILE A 494 30.66 18.13 -15.94
N TYR A 495 31.65 18.96 -15.62
CA TYR A 495 32.25 19.89 -16.57
C TYR A 495 32.89 19.14 -17.77
N GLN A 496 33.65 18.08 -17.52
CA GLN A 496 34.29 17.30 -18.59
C GLN A 496 33.28 16.69 -19.55
N ASP A 497 32.13 16.27 -19.04
CA ASP A 497 31.01 15.76 -19.84
C ASP A 497 30.38 16.86 -20.71
N MET A 498 30.35 18.10 -20.22
CA MET A 498 29.73 19.26 -20.88
C MET A 498 30.72 20.14 -21.67
N GLN A 499 32.01 19.78 -21.75
CA GLN A 499 33.06 20.67 -22.28
C GLN A 499 32.87 21.06 -23.76
N HIS A 500 32.11 20.29 -24.53
CA HIS A 500 31.82 20.53 -25.94
C HIS A 500 30.48 21.24 -26.17
N GLU A 501 29.74 21.56 -25.11
CA GLU A 501 28.45 22.25 -25.21
C GLU A 501 28.64 23.70 -25.70
N PRO A 502 27.81 24.20 -26.65
CA PRO A 502 27.92 25.57 -27.13
C PRO A 502 27.74 26.59 -25.99
N LEU A 503 28.61 27.59 -25.92
CA LEU A 503 28.57 28.63 -24.87
C LEU A 503 27.19 29.31 -24.78
N ALA A 504 26.54 29.57 -25.92
CA ALA A 504 25.21 30.15 -25.97
C ALA A 504 24.15 29.26 -25.28
N ARG A 505 24.27 27.93 -25.39
CA ARG A 505 23.38 26.97 -24.71
C ARG A 505 23.60 27.00 -23.20
N LEU A 506 24.84 27.02 -22.75
CA LEU A 506 25.19 27.13 -21.33
C LEU A 506 24.70 28.44 -20.70
N GLN A 507 24.88 29.57 -21.40
CA GLN A 507 24.37 30.88 -20.96
C GLN A 507 22.83 30.89 -20.87
N SER A 508 22.16 30.29 -21.85
CA SER A 508 20.70 30.20 -21.85
C SER A 508 20.18 29.33 -20.70
N ILE A 509 20.84 28.20 -20.42
CA ILE A 509 20.54 27.33 -19.27
C ILE A 509 20.72 28.10 -17.95
N HIS A 510 21.82 28.83 -17.83
CA HIS A 510 22.14 29.63 -16.65
C HIS A 510 21.08 30.70 -16.35
N GLN A 511 20.71 31.50 -17.36
CA GLN A 511 19.67 32.53 -17.20
C GLN A 511 18.33 31.94 -16.76
N GLU A 512 17.98 30.76 -17.28
CA GLU A 512 16.74 30.08 -16.94
C GLU A 512 16.75 29.56 -15.49
N LEU A 513 17.89 29.02 -15.03
CA LEU A 513 18.05 28.57 -13.65
C LEU A 513 17.94 29.72 -12.64
N LEU A 514 18.52 30.88 -12.95
CA LEU A 514 18.48 32.06 -12.07
C LEU A 514 17.11 32.77 -12.03
N SER A 515 16.31 32.63 -13.09
CA SER A 515 14.99 33.26 -13.19
C SER A 515 13.84 32.37 -12.73
N THR A 516 14.08 31.07 -12.51
CA THR A 516 13.03 30.13 -12.08
C THR A 516 12.64 30.36 -10.63
N ALA A 517 11.34 30.55 -10.37
CA ALA A 517 10.79 30.64 -9.03
C ALA A 517 10.82 29.29 -8.28
N ALA A 518 10.87 29.35 -6.95
CA ALA A 518 10.94 28.17 -6.08
C ALA A 518 9.72 27.25 -6.23
N GLU A 519 8.54 27.86 -6.24
CA GLU A 519 7.26 27.16 -6.34
C GLU A 519 6.62 27.42 -7.70
N PHE A 520 5.83 26.45 -8.15
CA PHE A 520 4.90 26.68 -9.24
C PHE A 520 3.76 27.59 -8.76
N TRP A 521 3.15 28.32 -9.69
CA TRP A 521 1.89 29.04 -9.45
C TRP A 521 0.73 28.08 -9.10
N GLU A 522 0.91 26.79 -9.39
CA GLU A 522 -0.02 25.70 -9.11
C GLU A 522 0.49 24.81 -7.98
N PHE A 523 -0.42 24.35 -7.11
CA PHE A 523 -0.07 23.38 -6.07
C PHE A 523 0.32 22.03 -6.69
N THR A 524 1.50 21.52 -6.33
CA THR A 524 1.98 20.21 -6.76
C THR A 524 2.49 19.40 -5.57
N ASP A 525 2.29 18.08 -5.61
CA ASP A 525 2.77 17.17 -4.55
C ASP A 525 4.30 17.13 -4.42
N ARG A 526 5.04 17.66 -5.41
CA ARG A 526 6.52 17.71 -5.40
C ARG A 526 7.09 19.00 -4.78
N GLY A 527 6.29 20.05 -4.59
CA GLY A 527 6.65 21.27 -3.87
C GLY A 527 7.55 22.23 -4.64
N GLU A 528 8.69 21.74 -5.13
CA GLU A 528 9.71 22.58 -5.79
C GLU A 528 9.76 22.39 -7.30
N ASN A 529 10.03 23.49 -8.02
CA ASN A 529 10.32 23.46 -9.44
C ASN A 529 11.65 22.75 -9.71
N PHE A 530 11.69 21.88 -10.73
CA PHE A 530 12.90 21.11 -11.08
C PHE A 530 14.11 21.99 -11.39
N TYR A 531 13.87 23.20 -11.88
CA TYR A 531 14.93 24.13 -12.27
C TYR A 531 15.22 25.20 -11.22
N TYR A 532 14.52 25.19 -10.08
CA TYR A 532 14.80 26.13 -9.02
C TYR A 532 16.22 25.94 -8.49
N LEU A 533 17.01 27.01 -8.51
CA LEU A 533 18.35 27.06 -7.94
C LEU A 533 18.32 28.00 -6.74
N GLU A 534 18.61 27.46 -5.56
CA GLU A 534 18.67 28.24 -4.32
C GLU A 534 19.65 29.43 -4.48
N PRO A 535 19.29 30.65 -4.01
CA PRO A 535 20.13 31.84 -4.14
C PRO A 535 21.58 31.67 -3.63
N ALA A 536 21.77 30.83 -2.60
CA ALA A 536 23.10 30.49 -2.08
C ALA A 536 24.00 29.78 -3.09
N LEU A 537 23.42 29.15 -4.12
CA LEU A 537 24.13 28.42 -5.16
C LEU A 537 24.44 29.27 -6.41
N TRP A 538 23.89 30.48 -6.52
CA TRP A 538 24.08 31.34 -7.69
C TRP A 538 25.55 31.65 -8.01
N PRO A 539 26.42 31.99 -7.04
CA PRO A 539 27.83 32.27 -7.33
C PRO A 539 28.56 31.04 -7.90
N TYR A 540 28.13 29.84 -7.53
CA TYR A 540 28.70 28.59 -8.04
C TYR A 540 28.14 28.23 -9.41
N ALA A 541 26.90 28.60 -9.72
CA ALA A 541 26.34 28.45 -11.05
C ALA A 541 26.98 29.43 -12.05
N ASP A 542 27.25 30.68 -11.66
CA ASP A 542 27.99 31.67 -12.46
C ASP A 542 29.37 31.17 -12.88
N ARG A 543 30.03 30.47 -11.95
CA ARG A 543 31.26 29.72 -12.20
C ARG A 543 30.99 28.67 -13.27
N VAL A 544 30.08 27.71 -13.05
CA VAL A 544 29.81 26.61 -14.00
C VAL A 544 29.48 27.08 -15.42
N SER A 545 28.73 28.17 -15.60
CA SER A 545 28.34 28.71 -16.91
C SER A 545 29.40 29.61 -17.58
N GLY A 546 30.48 29.95 -16.87
CA GLY A 546 31.52 30.86 -17.37
C GLY A 546 31.06 32.31 -17.51
N THR A 547 30.04 32.75 -16.77
CA THR A 547 29.43 34.09 -16.86
C THR A 547 30.00 35.12 -15.88
N GLU A 548 31.01 34.77 -15.07
CA GLU A 548 31.78 35.75 -14.28
C GLU A 548 32.51 36.74 -15.22
N SER A 549 31.87 37.89 -15.47
CA SER A 549 32.52 39.11 -15.91
C SER A 549 32.30 40.18 -14.84
N PHE A 550 33.32 40.51 -14.03
CA PHE A 550 33.25 41.68 -13.18
C PHE A 550 34.46 42.61 -13.33
N ARG A 551 34.12 43.90 -13.39
CA ARG A 551 34.99 45.07 -13.45
C ARG A 551 36.00 45.06 -12.30
N VAL A 552 37.28 44.89 -12.61
CA VAL A 552 38.38 45.38 -11.80
C VAL A 552 39.38 46.06 -12.73
N SER A 553 39.74 47.29 -12.38
CA SER A 553 40.74 48.10 -13.05
C SER A 553 42.10 47.39 -13.12
N GLY A 554 42.68 47.37 -14.31
CA GLY A 554 44.11 47.09 -14.52
C GLY A 554 44.45 45.61 -14.64
N THR A 555 44.66 45.18 -15.89
CA THR A 555 45.52 44.05 -16.31
C THR A 555 45.37 42.73 -15.54
N GLU A 556 44.45 41.89 -16.01
CA GLU A 556 44.68 40.51 -16.47
C GLU A 556 43.33 39.86 -16.76
N SER A 557 43.00 39.79 -18.05
CA SER A 557 41.89 39.01 -18.59
C SER A 557 42.20 37.52 -18.41
N LEU A 558 41.35 36.71 -17.76
CA LEU A 558 41.34 35.24 -17.97
C LEU A 558 40.16 34.54 -17.25
N GLN A 559 39.22 34.10 -18.09
CA GLN A 559 37.97 33.35 -17.93
C GLN A 559 37.96 32.20 -16.90
N PHE A 560 36.77 31.67 -16.58
CA PHE A 560 36.52 30.40 -15.87
C PHE A 560 37.35 29.19 -16.39
N PHE A 561 37.82 29.25 -17.65
CA PHE A 561 38.77 28.29 -18.24
C PHE A 561 40.23 28.42 -17.71
N SER A 562 40.62 29.54 -17.10
CA SER A 562 41.98 29.82 -16.64
C SER A 562 42.31 29.24 -15.26
N TRP A 563 41.33 29.24 -14.34
CA TRP A 563 41.50 28.70 -12.99
C TRP A 563 41.86 27.20 -13.02
N PHE A 564 41.45 26.52 -14.08
CA PHE A 564 41.74 25.10 -14.31
C PHE A 564 43.04 24.81 -15.07
N GLN A 565 43.58 25.75 -15.86
CA GLN A 565 44.92 25.60 -16.45
C GLN A 565 46.03 25.62 -15.41
N GLY A 566 45.77 26.17 -14.21
CA GLY A 566 46.66 26.02 -13.04
C GLY A 566 46.78 24.58 -12.53
N LEU A 567 45.87 23.68 -12.93
CA LEU A 567 45.86 22.26 -12.55
C LEU A 567 46.30 21.31 -13.68
N THR A 568 46.60 21.83 -14.88
CA THR A 568 47.14 21.06 -16.01
C THR A 568 48.57 21.45 -16.37
N LEU A 569 49.42 21.70 -15.36
CA LEU A 569 50.87 21.73 -15.59
C LEU A 569 51.45 20.33 -15.35
N PRO A 570 52.23 19.76 -16.29
CA PRO A 570 53.01 18.57 -16.01
C PRO A 570 53.99 18.85 -14.86
N ALA A 571 54.28 17.83 -14.07
CA ALA A 571 55.03 17.87 -12.80
C ALA A 571 56.47 18.46 -12.87
N ASP A 572 56.92 18.97 -14.03
CA ASP A 572 58.29 19.41 -14.25
C ASP A 572 58.56 20.90 -14.01
N LYS A 573 57.56 21.72 -13.70
CA LYS A 573 57.76 23.16 -13.39
C LYS A 573 57.75 23.54 -11.90
N LEU A 574 57.72 22.57 -10.99
CA LEU A 574 57.86 22.83 -9.54
C LEU A 574 59.31 23.04 -9.08
N LYS A 575 60.32 22.78 -9.92
CA LYS A 575 61.74 22.96 -9.56
C LYS A 575 62.31 24.37 -9.78
N SER A 576 61.64 25.24 -10.54
CA SER A 576 62.14 26.59 -10.83
C SER A 576 61.62 27.68 -9.89
N MET A 577 60.55 27.42 -9.13
CA MET A 577 60.02 28.39 -8.15
C MET A 577 60.68 28.32 -6.76
N THR A 578 61.55 27.34 -6.51
CA THR A 578 62.32 27.25 -5.26
C THR A 578 63.64 28.04 -5.28
N LEU A 579 64.03 28.59 -6.43
CA LEU A 579 65.31 29.31 -6.60
C LEU A 579 65.20 30.84 -6.61
N VAL A 580 63.98 31.40 -6.59
CA VAL A 580 63.76 32.85 -6.57
C VAL A 580 63.45 33.39 -5.16
N ASN A 581 63.01 32.54 -4.22
CA ASN A 581 62.69 32.94 -2.85
C ASN A 581 63.86 32.92 -1.85
N ASN A 582 65.09 32.60 -2.29
CA ASN A 582 66.27 32.53 -1.41
C ASN A 582 67.30 33.66 -1.61
N LYS A 583 66.89 34.81 -2.19
CA LYS A 583 67.80 35.96 -2.41
C LYS A 583 67.34 37.30 -1.81
N LEU A 584 66.34 37.29 -0.94
CA LEU A 584 65.92 38.48 -0.18
C LEU A 584 65.75 38.09 1.29
N ASN A 585 66.86 38.04 2.02
CA ASN A 585 66.99 38.29 3.47
C ASN A 585 68.38 37.81 3.90
N TYR A 586 69.37 38.71 3.92
CA TYR A 586 70.46 38.77 4.91
C TYR A 586 71.48 39.84 4.48
N THR A 587 71.30 41.04 5.03
CA THR A 587 72.23 42.19 5.24
C THR A 587 71.28 43.36 5.54
N GLU A 588 71.18 43.98 6.73
CA GLU A 588 72.19 44.40 7.69
C GLU A 588 71.60 44.48 9.11
N ASN A 589 72.38 44.08 10.13
CA ASN A 589 72.71 44.97 11.23
C ASN A 589 73.89 44.42 12.06
N ASN A 590 74.96 45.23 12.09
CA ASN A 590 75.99 45.39 13.11
C ASN A 590 77.30 44.55 13.09
N VAL A 591 78.38 45.35 12.93
CA VAL A 591 79.83 45.18 13.20
C VAL A 591 80.68 44.58 12.08
#